data_AF-A9DVW4-F1
#
_entry.id   AF-A9DVW4-F1
#
_cell.length_a   1.000
_cell.length_b   1.000
_cell.length_c   1.000
_cell.angle_alpha   90.00
_cell.angle_beta   90.00
_cell.angle_gamma   90.00
#
_symmetry.space_group_name_H-M   'P 1'
#
loop_
_entity.id
_entity.type
_entity.pdbx_description
1 polymer ?
#
loop_
_entity_poly.entity_id
_entity_poly.type
_entity_poly.pdbx_seq_one_letter_code
_entity_poly.pdbx_strand_id
1 'polypeptide(L)'
;MKDKYVKEFKDKSQEELLEIIKNPSQYNSYEVDAAHELLRKKTATFSEYQELTGVKSADDENGNIFLTVLKWIGIILFFPLSLVVVGYYKNKKAKKEYYANNRPQHER
;
A
#
# COMPACT_ATOMS: atom_id res chain seq x y z
N MET A 1 -30.97 -13.90 -2.53
CA MET A 1 -30.67 -14.51 -3.85
C MET A 1 -29.49 -15.48 -3.76
N LYS A 2 -28.38 -15.11 -3.11
CA LYS A 2 -27.23 -15.99 -2.82
C LYS A 2 -27.59 -17.37 -2.24
N ASP A 3 -28.55 -17.46 -1.30
CA ASP A 3 -28.93 -18.73 -0.66
C ASP A 3 -29.43 -19.82 -1.63
N LYS A 4 -29.97 -19.41 -2.78
CA LYS A 4 -30.36 -20.33 -3.85
C LYS A 4 -29.12 -21.05 -4.40
N TYR A 5 -28.09 -20.28 -4.71
CA TYR A 5 -26.83 -20.79 -5.26
C TYR A 5 -26.02 -21.58 -4.24
N VAL A 6 -26.07 -21.22 -2.95
CA VAL A 6 -25.45 -22.02 -1.89
C VAL A 6 -26.06 -23.42 -1.81
N LYS A 7 -27.38 -23.55 -2.03
CA LYS A 7 -28.06 -24.86 -2.10
C LYS A 7 -27.72 -25.61 -3.38
N GLU A 8 -27.72 -24.92 -4.51
CA GLU A 8 -27.44 -25.50 -5.84
C GLU A 8 -26.00 -25.98 -5.98
N PHE A 9 -25.05 -25.26 -5.38
CA PHE A 9 -23.61 -25.59 -5.46
C PHE A 9 -23.12 -26.48 -4.31
N LYS A 10 -24.01 -26.91 -3.40
CA LYS A 10 -23.65 -27.72 -2.22
C LYS A 10 -22.89 -29.00 -2.60
N ASP A 11 -23.34 -29.65 -3.67
CA ASP A 11 -22.82 -30.93 -4.14
C ASP A 11 -21.65 -30.77 -5.14
N LYS A 12 -21.32 -29.54 -5.54
CA LYS A 12 -20.19 -29.27 -6.44
C LYS A 12 -18.84 -29.60 -5.80
N SER A 13 -17.88 -30.00 -6.63
CA SER A 13 -16.52 -30.28 -6.22
C SER A 13 -15.75 -28.98 -5.92
N GLN A 14 -14.62 -29.07 -5.22
CA GLN A 14 -13.77 -27.90 -4.96
C GLN A 14 -13.24 -27.27 -6.26
N GLU A 15 -12.93 -28.09 -7.26
CA GLU A 15 -12.43 -27.63 -8.57
C GLU A 15 -13.48 -26.83 -9.33
N GLU A 16 -14.73 -27.28 -9.33
CA GLU A 16 -15.84 -26.57 -9.97
C GLU A 16 -16.12 -25.22 -9.29
N LEU A 17 -16.05 -25.17 -7.96
CA LEU A 17 -16.19 -23.92 -7.21
C LEU A 17 -15.05 -22.94 -7.52
N LEU A 18 -13.84 -23.48 -7.71
CA LEU A 18 -12.67 -22.68 -8.10
C LEU A 18 -12.78 -22.12 -9.51
N GLU A 19 -13.32 -22.87 -10.45
CA GLU A 19 -13.55 -22.39 -11.81
C GLU A 19 -14.52 -21.21 -11.84
N ILE A 20 -15.56 -21.24 -11.01
CA ILE A 20 -16.52 -20.14 -10.84
C ILE A 20 -15.81 -18.90 -10.27
N ILE A 21 -15.00 -19.09 -9.23
CA ILE A 21 -14.25 -18.01 -8.58
C ILE A 21 -13.22 -17.37 -9.52
N LYS A 22 -12.54 -18.18 -10.34
CA LYS A 22 -11.51 -17.71 -11.29
C LYS A 22 -12.08 -16.99 -12.50
N ASN A 23 -13.36 -17.19 -12.83
CA ASN A 23 -14.01 -16.60 -14.00
C ASN A 23 -15.21 -15.72 -13.64
N PRO A 24 -15.04 -14.67 -12.81
CA PRO A 24 -16.17 -13.87 -12.30
C PRO A 24 -16.94 -13.11 -13.38
N SER A 25 -16.41 -13.00 -14.60
CA SER A 25 -17.08 -12.37 -15.75
C SER A 25 -18.17 -13.24 -16.38
N GLN A 26 -18.14 -14.55 -16.16
CA GLN A 26 -19.13 -15.49 -16.70
C GLN A 26 -20.27 -15.81 -15.73
N TYR A 27 -20.11 -15.43 -14.46
CA TYR A 27 -21.02 -15.79 -13.38
C TYR A 27 -21.59 -14.54 -12.70
N ASN A 28 -22.75 -14.69 -12.06
CA ASN A 28 -23.36 -13.61 -11.29
C ASN A 28 -22.55 -13.36 -9.99
N SER A 29 -22.56 -12.13 -9.45
CA SER A 29 -21.87 -11.83 -8.19
C SER A 29 -22.35 -12.74 -7.05
N TYR A 30 -23.64 -13.05 -7.01
CA TYR A 30 -24.22 -13.98 -6.03
C TYR A 30 -23.74 -15.43 -6.19
N GLU A 31 -23.37 -15.85 -7.40
CA GLU A 31 -22.82 -17.19 -7.68
C GLU A 31 -21.37 -17.26 -7.22
N VAL A 32 -20.58 -16.23 -7.52
CA VAL A 32 -19.18 -16.09 -7.09
C VAL A 32 -19.09 -16.05 -5.56
N ASP A 33 -19.97 -15.28 -4.90
CA ASP A 33 -20.04 -15.20 -3.44
C ASP A 33 -20.46 -16.52 -2.78
N ALA A 34 -21.38 -17.26 -3.41
CA ALA A 34 -21.78 -18.57 -2.94
C ALA A 34 -20.64 -19.59 -3.09
N ALA A 35 -19.90 -19.53 -4.21
CA ALA A 35 -18.76 -20.39 -4.45
C ALA A 35 -17.63 -20.13 -3.45
N HIS A 36 -17.31 -18.86 -3.14
CA HIS A 36 -16.34 -18.50 -2.10
C HIS A 36 -16.73 -19.05 -0.72
N GLU A 37 -18.00 -18.93 -0.34
CA GLU A 37 -18.47 -19.42 0.96
C GLU A 37 -18.38 -20.94 1.06
N LEU A 38 -18.78 -21.66 0.01
CA LEU A 38 -18.74 -23.12 -0.02
C LEU A 38 -17.31 -23.64 -0.07
N LEU A 39 -16.43 -23.02 -0.86
CA LEU A 39 -15.03 -23.39 -0.92
C LEU A 39 -14.37 -23.22 0.45
N ARG A 40 -14.63 -22.10 1.14
CA ARG A 40 -14.15 -21.86 2.51
C ARG A 40 -14.65 -22.89 3.52
N LYS A 41 -15.88 -23.39 3.37
CA LYS A 41 -16.44 -24.46 4.22
C LYS A 41 -15.83 -25.84 3.92
N LYS A 42 -15.37 -26.08 2.70
CA LYS A 42 -14.76 -27.35 2.28
C LYS A 42 -13.26 -27.42 2.56
N THR A 43 -12.56 -26.30 2.62
CA THR A 43 -11.13 -26.24 2.97
C THR A 43 -10.92 -26.42 4.47
N ALA A 44 -9.87 -27.16 4.86
CA ALA A 44 -9.58 -27.42 6.27
C ALA A 44 -8.95 -26.21 6.97
N THR A 45 -8.19 -25.41 6.22
CA THR A 45 -7.50 -24.22 6.75
C THR A 45 -7.74 -22.99 5.87
N PHE A 46 -7.61 -21.81 6.49
CA PHE A 46 -7.69 -20.54 5.76
C PHE A 46 -6.52 -20.34 4.79
N SER A 47 -5.35 -20.91 5.09
CA SER A 47 -4.17 -20.87 4.22
C SER A 47 -4.41 -21.61 2.90
N GLU A 48 -4.97 -22.81 2.98
CA GLU A 48 -5.34 -23.62 1.81
C GLU A 48 -6.37 -22.88 0.93
N TYR A 49 -7.38 -22.25 1.55
CA TYR A 49 -8.34 -21.41 0.84
C TYR A 49 -7.67 -20.23 0.11
N GLN A 50 -6.72 -19.53 0.74
CA GLN A 50 -6.00 -18.43 0.10
C GLN A 50 -5.17 -18.88 -1.10
N GLU A 51 -4.46 -20.00 -0.94
CA GLU A 51 -3.64 -20.58 -2.01
C GLU A 51 -4.51 -20.96 -3.22
N LEU A 52 -5.64 -21.62 -2.99
CA LEU A 52 -6.57 -22.04 -4.04
C LEU A 52 -7.23 -20.87 -4.76
N THR A 53 -7.69 -19.86 -4.00
CA THR A 53 -8.37 -18.69 -4.57
C THR A 53 -7.42 -17.68 -5.21
N GLY A 54 -6.09 -17.86 -5.06
CA GLY A 54 -5.10 -16.92 -5.56
C GLY A 54 -5.21 -15.54 -4.94
N VAL A 55 -5.94 -15.41 -3.82
CA VAL A 55 -5.97 -14.20 -2.99
C VAL A 55 -4.61 -14.16 -2.29
N LYS A 56 -3.61 -13.67 -3.03
CA LYS A 56 -2.32 -13.28 -2.48
C LYS A 56 -2.64 -12.34 -1.32
N SER A 57 -2.40 -12.81 -0.09
CA SER A 57 -2.17 -11.89 1.02
C SER A 57 -1.16 -10.87 0.52
N ALA A 58 -1.50 -9.58 0.59
CA ALA A 58 -0.64 -8.49 0.16
C ALA A 58 0.65 -8.35 1.02
N ASP A 59 1.05 -9.42 1.72
CA ASP A 59 2.35 -9.64 2.32
C ASP A 59 3.26 -10.38 1.33
N ASP A 60 3.31 -9.92 0.07
CA ASP A 60 4.51 -10.12 -0.75
C ASP A 60 5.61 -9.20 -0.16
N GLU A 61 6.16 -9.62 0.97
CA GLU A 61 7.14 -8.89 1.79
C GLU A 61 8.39 -8.48 1.00
N ASN A 62 8.64 -9.11 -0.15
CA ASN A 62 9.78 -8.82 -1.02
C ASN A 62 9.59 -7.58 -1.91
N GLY A 63 8.35 -7.18 -2.22
CA GLY A 63 8.07 -5.99 -3.05
C GLY A 63 8.20 -4.66 -2.29
N ASN A 64 8.05 -4.71 -0.96
CA ASN A 64 8.02 -3.52 -0.11
C ASN A 64 9.39 -3.10 0.43
N ILE A 65 10.41 -3.97 0.39
CA ILE A 65 11.74 -3.65 0.92
C ILE A 65 12.39 -2.52 0.10
N PHE A 66 12.31 -2.58 -1.23
CA PHE A 66 12.89 -1.54 -2.09
C PHE A 66 12.24 -0.16 -1.86
N LEU A 67 10.90 -0.11 -1.78
CA LEU A 67 10.15 1.11 -1.48
C LEU A 67 10.44 1.63 -0.07
N THR A 68 10.57 0.73 0.90
CA THR A 68 10.91 1.08 2.29
C THR A 68 12.32 1.66 2.38
N VAL A 69 13.31 1.04 1.72
CA VAL A 69 14.69 1.53 1.65
C VAL A 69 14.75 2.89 0.96
N LEU A 70 14.07 3.06 -0.18
CA LEU A 70 14.02 4.34 -0.90
C LEU A 70 13.39 5.46 -0.04
N LYS A 71 12.32 5.14 0.70
CA LYS A 71 11.69 6.08 1.64
C LYS A 71 12.65 6.51 2.76
N TRP A 72 13.39 5.56 3.34
CA TRP A 72 14.36 5.87 4.40
C TRP A 72 15.56 6.67 3.88
N ILE A 73 16.07 6.36 2.68
CA ILE A 73 17.12 7.14 2.02
C ILE A 73 16.68 8.59 1.79
N GLY A 74 15.44 8.79 1.34
CA GLY A 74 14.85 10.13 1.18
C GLY A 74 14.84 10.92 2.50
N ILE A 75 14.44 10.29 3.60
CA ILE A 75 14.40 10.94 4.92
C ILE A 75 15.80 11.28 5.42
N ILE A 76 16.75 10.33 5.32
CA ILE A 76 18.13 10.50 5.81
C ILE A 76 18.86 11.59 5.03
N LEU A 77 18.61 11.76 3.73
CA LEU A 77 19.23 12.81 2.93
C LEU A 77 18.52 14.16 3.08
N PHE A 78 17.18 14.17 3.14
CA PHE A 78 16.42 15.41 3.15
C PHE A 78 16.53 16.18 4.47
N PHE A 79 16.51 15.47 5.61
CA PHE A 79 16.58 16.09 6.92
C PHE A 79 17.88 16.92 7.16
N PRO A 80 19.10 16.40 6.95
CA PRO A 80 20.32 17.18 7.15
C PRO A 80 20.48 18.31 6.13
N LEU A 81 20.08 18.13 4.86
CA LEU A 81 20.11 19.21 3.87
C LEU A 81 19.16 20.36 4.27
N SER A 82 17.99 20.05 4.84
CA SER A 82 17.04 21.08 5.29
C SER A 82 17.64 21.98 6.37
N LEU A 83 18.41 21.43 7.31
CA LEU A 83 19.09 22.18 8.37
C LEU A 83 20.19 23.09 7.80
N VAL A 84 20.97 22.60 6.83
CA VAL A 84 22.02 23.38 6.16
C VAL A 84 21.42 24.57 5.43
N VAL A 85 20.31 24.38 4.71
CA VAL A 85 19.61 25.46 3.99
C VAL A 85 19.07 26.50 4.98
N VAL A 86 18.37 26.09 6.04
CA VAL A 86 17.84 27.02 7.06
C VAL A 86 18.97 27.80 7.73
N GLY A 87 20.07 27.13 8.10
CA GLY A 87 21.25 27.78 8.68
C GLY A 87 21.88 28.80 7.74
N TYR A 88 22.06 28.45 6.46
CA TYR A 88 22.61 29.34 5.44
C TYR A 88 21.73 30.58 5.21
N TYR A 89 20.40 30.40 5.11
CA TYR A 89 19.48 31.51 4.92
C TYR A 89 19.41 32.45 6.14
N LYS A 90 19.40 31.91 7.36
CA LYS A 90 19.43 32.74 8.58
C LYS A 90 20.74 33.54 8.68
N ASN A 91 21.88 32.93 8.36
CA ASN A 91 23.18 33.62 8.38
C ASN A 91 23.26 34.73 7.30
N LYS A 92 22.71 34.49 6.10
CA LYS A 92 22.64 35.51 5.03
C LYS A 92 21.76 36.70 5.42
N LYS A 93 20.62 36.46 6.09
CA LYS A 93 19.77 37.54 6.62
C LYS A 93 20.48 38.33 7.72
N ALA A 94 21.09 37.65 8.68
CA ALA A 94 21.81 38.30 9.79
C ALA A 94 22.96 39.18 9.29
N LYS A 95 23.74 38.72 8.29
CA LYS A 95 24.77 39.55 7.66
C LYS A 95 24.17 40.77 6.96
N LYS A 96 23.07 40.61 6.22
CA LYS A 96 22.42 41.73 5.52
C LYS A 96 21.92 42.80 6.49
N GLU A 97 21.39 42.38 7.63
CA GLU A 97 20.90 43.29 8.68
C GLU A 97 22.05 43.99 9.41
N TYR A 98 23.13 43.29 9.72
CA TYR A 98 24.34 43.88 10.28
C TYR A 98 24.92 44.99 9.38
N TYR A 99 25.05 44.74 8.08
CA TYR A 99 25.55 45.76 7.15
C TYR A 99 24.54 46.88 6.87
N ALA A 100 23.24 46.66 7.05
CA ALA A 100 22.23 47.72 6.96
C ALA A 100 22.30 48.68 8.17
N ASN A 101 22.49 48.13 9.38
CA ASN A 101 22.60 48.92 10.61
C ASN A 101 23.98 49.55 10.83
N ASN A 102 25.05 48.93 10.31
CA ASN A 102 26.43 49.42 10.45
C ASN A 102 27.00 49.99 9.14
N ARG A 103 26.15 50.48 8.23
CA ARG A 103 26.64 51.28 7.10
C ARG A 103 27.41 52.46 7.69
N PRO A 104 28.70 52.65 7.36
CA PRO A 104 29.41 53.84 7.79
C PRO A 104 28.63 55.04 7.25
N GLN A 105 28.03 55.82 8.14
CA GLN A 105 27.59 57.15 7.77
C GLN A 105 28.86 57.89 7.41
N HIS A 106 29.10 58.05 6.11
CA HIS A 106 30.13 58.93 5.64
C HIS A 106 29.72 60.33 6.11
N GLU A 107 30.35 60.81 7.19
CA GLU A 107 30.30 62.21 7.59
C GLU A 107 30.59 63.04 6.33
N ARG A 108 29.66 63.92 5.99
CA ARG A 108 29.85 65.01 5.05
C ARG A 108 30.17 66.25 5.84
#